data_AF-A0A2I0LF87-F1
#
_entry.id   AF-A0A2I0LF87-F1
#
_cell.length_a   1.000
_cell.length_b   1.000
_cell.length_c   1.000
_cell.angle_alpha   90.00
_cell.angle_beta   90.00
_cell.angle_gamma   90.00
#
_symmetry.space_group_name_H-M   'P 1'
#
loop_
_entity.id
_entity.type
_entity.pdbx_description
1 polymer ?
#
loop_
_entity_poly.entity_id
_entity_poly.type
_entity_poly.pdbx_seq_one_letter_code
_entity_poly.pdbx_strand_id
1 'polypeptide(L)'
;MRKKVDERIRTLIENGVKTRHRSMFVIVGDKYRDQILNLHYLLSKAVIKSRPTVLWCYKDKLELSSHKKKRAKEIKRYLQRGILDPEKADAFSLFLESGGLTYCLYKDSERILGNTFGMCILQDFEALTPNLLARTIETVEGGGLILLLLKSLKSLTSLYTMVM
;
A
#
# COMPACT_ATOMS: atom_id res chain seq x y z
N MET A 1 -23.56 -1.03 0.00
CA MET A 1 -23.90 0.40 0.21
C MET A 1 -22.71 1.27 -0.20
N ARG A 2 -22.82 2.07 -1.27
CA ARG A 2 -21.75 3.01 -1.68
C ARG A 2 -21.77 4.20 -0.72
N LYS A 3 -20.64 4.48 -0.05
CA LYS A 3 -20.49 5.65 0.83
C LYS A 3 -19.61 6.68 0.15
N LYS A 4 -19.97 7.97 0.25
CA LYS A 4 -19.10 9.06 -0.19
C LYS A 4 -17.87 9.08 0.72
N VAL A 5 -16.69 8.99 0.10
CA VAL A 5 -15.41 9.14 0.81
C VAL A 5 -15.20 10.62 1.11
N ASP A 6 -14.56 10.90 2.24
CA ASP A 6 -14.19 12.26 2.64
C ASP A 6 -13.28 12.91 1.59
N GLU A 7 -13.60 14.16 1.24
CA GLU A 7 -12.90 14.89 0.17
C GLU A 7 -11.45 15.19 0.53
N ARG A 8 -11.12 15.30 1.82
CA ARG A 8 -9.76 15.59 2.31
C ARG A 8 -8.71 14.62 1.76
N ILE A 9 -9.07 13.35 1.58
CA ILE A 9 -8.16 12.33 1.02
C ILE A 9 -7.79 12.67 -0.42
N ARG A 10 -8.80 13.01 -1.23
CA ARG A 10 -8.62 13.38 -2.64
C ARG A 10 -7.85 14.69 -2.77
N THR A 11 -8.25 15.71 -2.02
CA THR A 11 -7.60 17.02 -2.02
C THR A 11 -6.14 16.92 -1.60
N LEU A 12 -5.80 16.12 -0.59
CA LEU A 12 -4.43 15.92 -0.15
C LEU A 12 -3.56 15.31 -1.26
N ILE A 13 -4.05 14.26 -1.92
CA ILE A 13 -3.33 13.61 -3.03
C ILE A 13 -3.15 14.58 -4.20
N GLU A 14 -4.22 15.25 -4.62
CA GLU A 14 -4.16 16.21 -5.74
C GLU A 14 -3.19 17.37 -5.45
N ASN A 15 -3.19 17.87 -4.22
CA ASN A 15 -2.27 18.93 -3.80
C ASN A 15 -0.83 18.42 -3.71
N GLY A 16 -0.60 17.22 -3.19
CA GLY A 16 0.72 16.60 -3.13
C GLY A 16 1.32 16.42 -4.53
N VAL A 17 0.52 15.94 -5.50
CA VAL A 17 0.94 15.82 -6.90
C VAL A 17 1.27 17.19 -7.50
N LYS A 18 0.41 18.21 -7.31
CA LYS A 18 0.62 19.56 -7.86
C LYS A 18 1.87 20.24 -7.29
N THR A 19 2.09 20.11 -5.97
CA THR A 19 3.22 20.73 -5.26
C THR A 19 4.48 19.89 -5.28
N ARG A 20 4.43 18.68 -5.88
CA ARG A 20 5.50 17.67 -5.83
C ARG A 20 5.92 17.30 -4.40
N HIS A 21 4.99 17.35 -3.46
CA HIS A 21 5.19 16.89 -2.10
C HIS A 21 4.73 15.45 -1.92
N ARG A 22 5.50 14.67 -1.15
CA ARG A 22 5.13 13.31 -0.75
C ARG A 22 3.97 13.38 0.24
N SER A 23 2.96 12.55 0.04
CA SER A 23 1.83 12.41 0.96
C SER A 23 1.91 11.09 1.71
N MET A 24 1.62 11.11 3.01
CA MET A 24 1.64 9.91 3.85
C MET A 24 0.24 9.62 4.39
N PHE A 25 -0.17 8.36 4.33
CA PHE A 25 -1.40 7.87 4.95
C PHE A 25 -1.10 6.70 5.88
N VAL A 26 -1.79 6.69 7.02
CA VAL A 26 -1.79 5.57 7.96
C VAL A 26 -3.14 4.87 7.84
N ILE A 27 -3.14 3.60 7.44
CA ILE A 27 -4.35 2.80 7.27
C ILE A 27 -4.46 1.85 8.46
N VAL A 28 -5.54 2.01 9.23
CA VAL A 28 -5.83 1.20 10.41
C VAL A 28 -6.89 0.16 10.07
N GLY A 29 -6.61 -1.11 10.36
CA GLY A 29 -7.57 -2.22 10.30
C GLY A 29 -7.31 -3.26 9.20
N ASP A 30 -8.03 -4.38 9.27
CA ASP A 30 -7.75 -5.59 8.49
C ASP A 30 -8.11 -5.51 7.00
N LYS A 31 -8.99 -4.58 6.61
CA LYS A 31 -9.47 -4.41 5.23
C LYS A 31 -8.64 -3.40 4.43
N TYR A 32 -7.35 -3.30 4.74
CA TYR A 32 -6.45 -2.35 4.11
C TYR A 32 -6.25 -2.59 2.60
N ARG A 33 -6.40 -3.85 2.12
CA ARG A 33 -6.21 -4.20 0.69
C ARG A 33 -7.14 -3.40 -0.22
N ASP A 34 -8.42 -3.31 0.14
CA ASP A 34 -9.41 -2.53 -0.59
C ASP A 34 -9.02 -1.04 -0.62
N GLN A 35 -8.46 -0.52 0.47
CA GLN A 35 -8.07 0.88 0.58
C GLN A 35 -6.81 1.21 -0.21
N ILE A 36 -5.83 0.29 -0.26
CA ILE A 36 -4.63 0.43 -1.10
C ILE A 36 -5.05 0.61 -2.57
N LEU A 37 -5.99 -0.21 -3.05
CA LEU A 37 -6.50 -0.10 -4.43
C LEU A 37 -7.15 1.24 -4.70
N ASN A 38 -8.02 1.69 -3.79
CA ASN A 38 -8.70 2.97 -3.91
C ASN A 38 -7.71 4.14 -3.95
N LEU A 39 -6.70 4.13 -3.07
CA LEU A 39 -5.68 5.17 -3.00
C LEU A 39 -4.76 5.15 -4.23
N HIS A 40 -4.35 3.97 -4.69
CA HIS A 40 -3.59 3.82 -5.93
C HIS A 40 -4.40 4.33 -7.14
N TYR A 41 -5.70 4.04 -7.21
CA TYR A 41 -6.58 4.56 -8.24
C TYR A 41 -6.69 6.09 -8.20
N LEU A 42 -6.87 6.68 -7.01
CA LEU A 42 -6.89 8.13 -6.84
C LEU A 42 -5.58 8.78 -7.27
N LEU A 43 -4.43 8.22 -6.86
CA LEU A 43 -3.11 8.68 -7.28
C LEU A 43 -2.94 8.60 -8.80
N SER A 44 -3.30 7.46 -9.39
CA SER A 44 -3.22 7.25 -10.85
C SER A 44 -4.10 8.22 -11.63
N LYS A 45 -5.21 8.68 -11.05
CA LYS A 45 -6.10 9.69 -11.66
C LYS A 45 -5.57 11.12 -11.48
N ALA A 46 -4.88 11.40 -10.38
CA ALA A 46 -4.32 12.71 -10.10
C ALA A 46 -3.02 12.97 -10.88
N VAL A 47 -2.23 11.93 -11.15
CA VAL A 47 -0.99 12.01 -11.92
C VAL A 47 -1.32 12.03 -13.43
N ILE A 48 -0.88 13.07 -14.14
CA ILE A 48 -1.08 13.23 -15.60
C ILE A 48 -0.10 12.34 -16.41
N LYS A 49 0.90 11.74 -15.75
CA LYS A 49 1.95 10.87 -16.33
C LYS A 49 1.53 9.38 -16.36
N SER A 50 2.46 8.53 -16.79
CA SER A 50 2.42 7.07 -16.66
C SER A 50 2.02 6.61 -15.26
N ARG A 51 1.30 5.48 -15.19
CA ARG A 51 0.85 4.83 -13.96
C ARG A 51 2.00 4.70 -12.93
N PRO A 52 1.78 5.08 -11.65
CA PRO A 52 2.82 5.06 -10.63
C PRO A 52 3.30 3.63 -10.37
N THR A 53 4.62 3.45 -10.25
CA THR A 53 5.21 2.19 -9.76
C THR A 53 5.01 2.07 -8.25
N VAL A 54 4.83 0.83 -7.79
CA VAL A 54 4.52 0.53 -6.40
C VAL A 54 5.64 -0.32 -5.79
N LEU A 55 6.18 0.15 -4.67
CA LEU A 55 7.07 -0.61 -3.80
C LEU A 55 6.25 -1.19 -2.65
N TRP A 56 6.27 -2.50 -2.46
CA TRP A 56 5.63 -3.18 -1.33
C TRP A 56 6.70 -3.81 -0.45
N CYS A 57 6.88 -3.23 0.73
CA CYS A 57 7.82 -3.71 1.73
C CYS A 57 7.12 -4.46 2.86
N TYR A 58 7.70 -5.59 3.26
CA TYR A 58 7.16 -6.47 4.29
C TYR A 58 8.29 -7.16 5.06
N LYS A 59 8.00 -7.63 6.27
CA LYS A 59 8.99 -8.29 7.14
C LYS A 59 9.23 -9.74 6.72
N ASP A 60 8.20 -10.57 6.84
CA ASP A 60 8.33 -12.04 6.72
C ASP A 60 7.39 -12.61 5.67
N LYS A 61 6.09 -12.30 5.77
CA LYS A 61 5.04 -12.91 4.94
C LYS A 61 4.11 -11.86 4.35
N LEU A 62 3.86 -12.01 3.05
CA LEU A 62 2.72 -11.37 2.39
C LEU A 62 1.47 -12.21 2.65
N GLU A 63 0.31 -11.57 2.73
CA GLU A 63 -0.98 -12.29 2.81
C GLU A 63 -1.30 -13.07 1.53
N LEU A 64 -0.72 -12.67 0.40
CA LEU A 64 -0.81 -13.34 -0.89
C LEU A 64 0.59 -13.50 -1.46
N SER A 65 0.88 -14.67 -2.03
CA SER A 65 2.22 -14.94 -2.57
C SER A 65 2.65 -13.92 -3.63
N SER A 66 3.92 -13.53 -3.60
CA SER A 66 4.53 -12.74 -4.69
C SER A 66 4.62 -13.54 -6.00
N HIS A 67 4.60 -14.88 -5.94
CA HIS A 67 4.63 -15.74 -7.12
C HIS A 67 3.25 -15.90 -7.76
N LYS A 68 3.13 -15.49 -9.04
CA LYS A 68 1.87 -15.50 -9.81
C LYS A 68 1.10 -16.83 -9.73
N LYS A 69 1.77 -17.98 -9.96
CA LYS A 69 1.14 -19.32 -9.92
C LYS A 69 0.62 -19.69 -8.53
N LYS A 70 1.38 -19.40 -7.47
CA LYS A 70 0.98 -19.69 -6.08
C LYS A 70 -0.20 -18.81 -5.68
N ARG A 71 -0.14 -17.53 -6.02
CA ARG A 71 -1.19 -16.54 -5.78
C ARG A 71 -2.51 -16.93 -6.43
N ALA A 72 -2.52 -17.30 -7.72
CA ALA A 72 -3.75 -17.70 -8.41
C ALA A 72 -4.44 -18.89 -7.71
N LYS A 73 -3.65 -19.84 -7.20
CA LYS A 73 -4.16 -20.98 -6.42
C LYS A 73 -4.73 -20.55 -5.06
N GLU A 74 -4.07 -19.61 -4.36
CA GLU A 74 -4.54 -19.03 -3.11
C GLU A 74 -5.86 -18.27 -3.28
N ILE A 75 -5.94 -17.41 -4.30
CA ILE A 75 -7.15 -16.62 -4.61
C ILE A 75 -8.32 -17.55 -4.93
N LYS A 76 -8.11 -18.58 -5.77
CA LYS A 76 -9.14 -19.59 -6.07
C LYS A 76 -9.64 -20.30 -4.81
N ARG A 77 -8.74 -20.64 -3.87
CA ARG A 77 -9.11 -21.24 -2.58
C ARG A 77 -9.92 -20.28 -1.71
N TYR A 78 -9.57 -18.99 -1.67
CA TYR A 78 -10.31 -18.00 -0.89
C TYR A 78 -11.71 -17.73 -1.46
N LEU A 79 -11.85 -17.71 -2.79
CA LEU A 79 -13.13 -17.61 -3.49
C LEU A 79 -14.02 -18.83 -3.19
N GLN A 80 -13.47 -20.04 -3.27
CA GLN A 80 -14.19 -21.27 -2.96
C GLN A 80 -14.69 -21.32 -1.50
N ARG A 81 -13.99 -20.65 -0.58
CA ARG A 81 -14.38 -20.57 0.84
C ARG A 81 -15.34 -19.41 1.15
N GLY A 82 -15.70 -18.58 0.16
CA GLY A 82 -16.55 -17.41 0.36
C GLY A 82 -15.92 -16.29 1.21
N ILE A 83 -14.60 -16.34 1.44
CA ILE A 83 -13.88 -15.36 2.27
C ILE A 83 -13.62 -14.07 1.47
N LEU A 84 -13.51 -14.20 0.15
CA LEU A 84 -13.18 -13.11 -0.77
C LEU A 84 -14.31 -12.90 -1.76
N ASP A 85 -14.76 -11.66 -1.89
CA ASP A 85 -15.75 -11.23 -2.88
C ASP A 85 -15.13 -11.31 -4.30
N PRO A 86 -15.77 -12.01 -5.26
CA PRO A 86 -15.27 -12.15 -6.64
C PRO A 86 -14.87 -10.84 -7.31
N GLU A 87 -15.67 -9.78 -7.19
CA GLU A 87 -15.37 -8.50 -7.86
C GLU A 87 -14.12 -7.83 -7.29
N LYS A 88 -13.95 -7.89 -5.97
CA LYS A 88 -12.79 -7.33 -5.28
C LYS A 88 -11.53 -8.15 -5.51
N ALA A 89 -11.68 -9.47 -5.58
CA ALA A 89 -10.59 -10.39 -5.89
C ALA A 89 -10.00 -10.07 -7.27
N ASP A 90 -10.86 -9.81 -8.25
CA ASP A 90 -10.46 -9.49 -9.62
C ASP A 90 -9.72 -8.15 -9.68
N ALA A 91 -10.26 -7.09 -9.06
CA ALA A 91 -9.61 -5.78 -9.01
C ALA A 91 -8.24 -5.81 -8.33
N PHE A 92 -8.11 -6.55 -7.22
CA PHE A 92 -6.81 -6.71 -6.54
C PHE A 92 -5.83 -7.53 -7.38
N SER A 93 -6.30 -8.60 -8.02
CA SER A 93 -5.48 -9.41 -8.93
C SER A 93 -4.96 -8.57 -10.08
N LEU A 94 -5.84 -7.78 -10.71
CA LEU A 94 -5.49 -6.86 -11.78
C LEU A 94 -4.45 -5.83 -11.33
N PHE A 95 -4.58 -5.27 -10.13
CA PHE A 95 -3.56 -4.38 -9.56
C PHE A 95 -2.20 -5.07 -9.43
N LEU A 96 -2.17 -6.28 -8.87
CA LEU A 96 -0.91 -7.03 -8.71
C LEU A 96 -0.31 -7.49 -10.05
N GLU A 97 -1.12 -7.59 -11.11
CA GLU A 97 -0.71 -7.99 -12.46
C GLU A 97 -0.40 -6.81 -13.38
N SER A 98 -0.89 -5.61 -13.07
CA SER A 98 -0.83 -4.41 -13.91
C SER A 98 0.57 -3.87 -14.23
N GLY A 99 1.63 -4.54 -13.77
CA GLY A 99 3.01 -4.16 -13.99
C GLY A 99 3.44 -2.99 -13.12
N GLY A 100 4.68 -3.04 -12.61
CA GLY A 100 5.24 -1.96 -11.78
C GLY A 100 5.16 -2.20 -10.28
N LEU A 101 4.80 -3.40 -9.82
CA LEU A 101 4.87 -3.78 -8.41
C LEU A 101 6.20 -4.46 -8.08
N THR A 102 6.98 -3.84 -7.21
CA THR A 102 8.25 -4.37 -6.69
C THR A 102 8.07 -4.80 -5.24
N TYR A 103 8.38 -6.06 -4.97
CA TYR A 103 8.36 -6.61 -3.61
C TYR A 103 9.75 -6.53 -2.98
N CYS A 104 9.82 -6.07 -1.74
CA CYS A 104 11.08 -5.94 -1.01
C CYS A 104 10.89 -6.44 0.43
N LEU A 105 11.74 -7.36 0.88
CA LEU A 105 11.82 -7.70 2.29
C LEU A 105 12.52 -6.58 3.04
N TYR A 106 12.12 -6.26 4.27
CA TYR A 106 12.79 -5.20 5.06
C TYR A 106 14.30 -5.43 5.20
N LYS A 107 14.72 -6.68 5.39
CA LYS A 107 16.15 -7.05 5.45
C LYS A 107 16.93 -6.73 4.16
N ASP A 108 16.23 -6.66 3.02
CA ASP A 108 16.81 -6.43 1.70
C ASP A 108 16.54 -4.99 1.19
N SER A 109 16.20 -4.07 2.10
CA SER A 109 15.88 -2.66 1.81
C SER A 109 17.00 -1.86 1.14
N GLU A 110 18.22 -2.38 1.09
CA GLU A 110 19.33 -1.72 0.40
C GLU A 110 19.21 -1.85 -1.12
N ARG A 111 18.50 -2.89 -1.60
CA ARG A 111 18.32 -3.15 -3.03
C ARG A 111 17.44 -2.12 -3.74
N ILE A 112 16.64 -1.38 -2.98
CA ILE A 112 15.74 -0.36 -3.52
C ILE A 112 16.40 1.02 -3.61
N LEU A 113 17.60 1.20 -3.03
CA LEU A 113 18.36 2.43 -3.15
C LEU A 113 18.70 2.71 -4.63
N GLY A 114 18.64 3.97 -5.03
CA GLY A 114 18.83 4.39 -6.42
C GLY A 114 17.62 4.14 -7.33
N ASN A 115 16.57 3.47 -6.85
CA ASN A 115 15.30 3.38 -7.55
C ASN A 115 14.33 4.46 -7.05
N THR A 116 13.35 4.78 -7.90
CA THR A 116 12.30 5.74 -7.57
C THR A 116 10.92 5.13 -7.84
N PHE A 117 10.03 5.25 -6.86
CA PHE A 117 8.69 4.70 -6.89
C PHE A 117 7.63 5.80 -6.72
N GLY A 118 6.48 5.63 -7.38
CA GLY A 118 5.34 6.53 -7.22
C GLY A 118 4.55 6.27 -5.94
N MET A 119 4.60 5.04 -5.43
CA MET A 119 3.88 4.63 -4.23
C MET A 119 4.70 3.62 -3.42
N CYS A 120 4.72 3.77 -2.10
CA CYS A 120 5.37 2.84 -1.16
C CYS A 120 4.34 2.32 -0.15
N ILE A 121 4.33 1.00 0.07
CA ILE A 121 3.48 0.31 1.03
C ILE A 121 4.37 -0.36 2.06
N LEU A 122 4.20 0.01 3.33
CA LEU A 122 4.91 -0.54 4.48
C LEU A 122 3.92 -1.37 5.31
N GLN A 123 4.03 -2.69 5.20
CA GLN A 123 3.03 -3.62 5.74
C GLN A 123 3.11 -3.82 7.26
N ASP A 124 4.31 -4.01 7.80
CA ASP A 124 4.48 -4.47 9.19
C ASP A 124 5.11 -3.35 10.03
N PHE A 125 4.28 -2.41 10.50
CA PHE A 125 4.72 -1.25 11.27
C PHE A 125 5.59 -1.60 12.48
N GLU A 126 5.28 -2.70 13.18
CA GLU A 126 6.00 -3.16 14.37
C GLU A 126 7.48 -3.50 14.12
N ALA A 127 7.86 -3.73 12.86
CA ALA A 127 9.22 -4.09 12.48
C ALA A 127 9.97 -2.95 11.77
N LEU A 128 9.36 -1.77 11.67
CA LEU A 128 10.00 -0.61 11.07
C LEU A 128 11.04 -0.04 12.01
N THR A 129 12.24 0.18 11.48
CA THR A 129 13.31 0.94 12.14
C THR A 129 13.46 2.29 11.46
N PRO A 130 14.04 3.30 12.13
CA PRO A 130 14.27 4.61 11.53
C PRO A 130 15.03 4.56 10.21
N ASN A 131 16.02 3.67 10.11
CA ASN A 131 16.80 3.46 8.89
C ASN A 131 15.96 2.89 7.74
N LEU A 132 15.08 1.91 8.03
CA LEU A 132 14.14 1.38 7.03
C LEU A 132 13.16 2.45 6.54
N LEU A 133 12.64 3.26 7.46
CA LEU A 133 11.76 4.39 7.12
C LEU A 133 12.49 5.38 6.22
N ALA A 134 13.71 5.79 6.57
CA ALA A 134 14.50 6.72 5.77
C ALA A 134 14.70 6.19 4.33
N ARG A 135 15.22 4.96 4.20
CA ARG A 135 15.49 4.33 2.89
C ARG A 135 14.24 4.21 2.03
N THR A 136 13.13 3.75 2.61
CA THR A 136 11.89 3.53 1.84
C THR A 136 11.22 4.85 1.45
N ILE A 137 11.16 5.83 2.36
CA ILE A 137 10.55 7.15 2.11
C ILE A 137 11.38 7.98 1.11
N GLU A 138 12.71 7.86 1.15
CA GLU A 138 13.62 8.52 0.21
C GLU A 138 13.38 8.07 -1.24
N THR A 139 13.09 6.78 -1.46
CA THR A 139 12.82 6.23 -2.80
C THR A 139 11.47 6.63 -3.39
N VAL A 140 10.64 7.39 -2.67
CA VAL A 140 9.34 7.86 -3.18
C VAL A 140 9.50 9.23 -3.85
N GLU A 141 9.00 9.36 -5.08
CA GLU A 141 9.07 10.63 -5.81
C GLU A 141 8.18 11.73 -5.21
N GLY A 142 8.48 12.98 -5.55
CA GLY A 142 7.61 14.11 -5.23
C GLY A 142 6.24 13.96 -5.89
N GLY A 143 5.16 14.09 -5.12
CA GLY A 143 3.81 13.76 -5.55
C GLY A 143 3.42 12.29 -5.36
N GLY A 144 4.36 11.45 -4.90
CA GLY A 144 4.11 10.07 -4.55
C GLY A 144 3.42 9.86 -3.20
N LEU A 145 3.05 8.61 -2.94
CA LEU A 145 2.23 8.22 -1.80
C LEU A 145 2.93 7.18 -0.92
N ILE A 146 2.97 7.41 0.39
CA ILE A 146 3.51 6.46 1.37
C ILE A 146 2.36 5.94 2.23
N LEU A 147 2.19 4.62 2.28
CA LEU A 147 1.18 3.93 3.08
C LEU A 147 1.83 3.16 4.22
N LEU A 148 1.45 3.49 5.45
CA LEU A 148 1.77 2.71 6.65
C LEU A 148 0.55 1.89 7.06
N LEU A 149 0.70 0.57 7.19
CA LEU A 149 -0.38 -0.31 7.59
C LEU A 149 -0.29 -0.64 9.09
N LEU A 150 -1.35 -0.34 9.82
CA LEU A 150 -1.51 -0.68 11.24
C LEU A 150 -2.59 -1.76 11.37
N LYS A 151 -2.14 -3.01 11.48
CA LYS A 151 -3.00 -4.18 11.63
C LYS A 151 -3.15 -4.66 13.08
N SER A 152 -2.09 -4.54 13.88
CA SER A 152 -2.03 -5.14 15.22
C SER A 152 -2.91 -4.40 16.23
N LEU A 153 -3.68 -5.16 17.01
CA LEU A 153 -4.46 -4.62 18.14
C LEU A 153 -3.56 -3.91 19.15
N LYS A 154 -2.32 -4.36 19.35
CA LYS A 154 -1.37 -3.70 20.25
C LYS A 154 -1.05 -2.28 19.76
N SER A 155 -0.72 -2.14 18.48
CA SER A 155 -0.48 -0.83 17.86
C SER A 155 -1.71 0.07 17.93
N LEU A 156 -2.90 -0.49 17.75
CA LEU A 156 -4.15 0.25 17.82
C LEU A 156 -4.45 0.73 19.24
N THR A 157 -4.29 -0.13 20.24
CA THR A 157 -4.48 0.23 21.65
C THR A 157 -3.47 1.30 22.08
N SER A 158 -2.19 1.14 21.72
CA SER A 158 -1.17 2.16 21.98
C SER A 158 -1.52 3.51 21.35
N LEU A 159 -1.96 3.51 20.08
CA LEU A 159 -2.39 4.72 19.39
C LEU A 159 -3.56 5.39 20.12
N TYR A 160 -4.54 4.60 20.57
CA TYR A 160 -5.70 5.09 21.29
C TYR A 160 -5.33 5.69 22.65
N THR A 161 -4.43 5.04 23.40
CA THR A 161 -3.93 5.54 24.71
C THR A 161 -3.02 6.76 24.61
N MET A 162 -2.49 7.10 23.44
CA MET A 162 -1.68 8.31 23.25
C MET A 162 -2.52 9.52 22.83
N VAL A 163 -3.71 9.28 22.24
CA VAL A 163 -4.59 10.32 21.71
C VAL A 163 -5.67 10.71 22.72
N MET A 164 -6.08 9.78 23.59
CA MET A 164 -6.87 10.08 24.79
C MET A 164 -5.97 10.30 25.99
#